data_AF-A0A7W0WR18-F1
#
_entry.id   AF-A0A7W0WR18-F1
#
_cell.length_a   1.000
_cell.length_b   1.000
_cell.length_c   1.000
_cell.angle_alpha   90.00
_cell.angle_beta   90.00
_cell.angle_gamma   90.00
#
_symmetry.space_group_name_H-M   'P 1'
#
loop_
_entity.id
_entity.type
_entity.pdbx_description
1 polymer ?
#
loop_
_entity_poly.entity_id
_entity_poly.type
_entity_poly.pdbx_seq_one_letter_code
_entity_poly.pdbx_strand_id
1 'polypeptide(L)'
;MSLVGQIAELQNYATYKELSWEGSFEDYLGLVRKTPQVTRNAYQRLYDMVLSHGVEEYIDNKKKLVRYKFFRDDSHGGRDAVFGLDVPLMRLMNVLKSAAQGYGTERRIILLHG
;
A
#
# COMPACT_ATOMS: atom_id res chain seq x y z
N MET A 1 -25.91 16.62 13.06
CA MET A 1 -25.01 15.61 13.66
C MET A 1 -23.69 16.28 14.00
N SER A 2 -23.06 15.94 15.12
CA SER A 2 -21.74 16.52 15.44
C SER A 2 -20.66 15.88 14.56
N LEU A 3 -19.58 16.62 14.29
CA LEU A 3 -18.42 16.14 13.53
C LEU A 3 -17.82 14.88 14.16
N VAL A 4 -17.88 14.76 15.48
CA VAL A 4 -17.42 13.58 16.23
C VAL A 4 -18.27 12.35 15.90
N GLY A 5 -19.59 12.51 15.76
CA GLY A 5 -20.48 11.42 15.34
C GLY A 5 -20.19 10.94 13.91
N GLN A 6 -19.92 11.87 12.99
CA GLN A 6 -19.56 11.52 11.61
C GLN A 6 -18.23 10.77 11.51
N ILE A 7 -17.22 11.15 12.32
CA ILE A 7 -15.93 10.47 12.37
C ILE A 7 -16.07 9.06 12.98
N ALA A 8 -16.91 8.90 14.00
CA ALA A 8 -17.18 7.60 14.61
C ALA A 8 -17.86 6.62 13.64
N GLU A 9 -18.76 7.10 12.78
CA GLU A 9 -19.41 6.28 11.74
C GLU A 9 -18.45 5.80 10.64
N LEU A 10 -17.30 6.46 10.46
CA LEU A 10 -16.24 5.97 9.55
C LEU A 10 -15.52 4.73 10.09
N GLN A 11 -15.60 4.46 11.40
CA GLN A 11 -15.10 3.22 12.00
C GLN A 11 -16.16 2.11 11.92
N ASN A 12 -16.20 1.41 10.79
CA ASN A 12 -17.10 0.27 10.61
C ASN A 12 -16.56 -0.99 11.32
N TYR A 13 -16.82 -1.08 12.63
CA TYR A 13 -16.44 -2.22 13.45
C TYR A 13 -17.05 -3.56 13.01
N ALA A 14 -18.22 -3.53 12.36
CA ALA A 14 -18.87 -4.73 11.83
C ALA A 14 -18.05 -5.34 10.69
N THR A 15 -17.62 -4.51 9.73
CA THR A 15 -16.73 -4.94 8.64
C THR A 15 -15.38 -5.45 9.16
N TYR A 16 -14.86 -4.86 10.24
CA TYR A 16 -13.60 -5.33 10.84
C TYR A 16 -13.72 -6.74 11.43
N LYS A 17 -14.88 -7.08 12.01
CA LYS A 17 -15.18 -8.45 12.49
C LYS A 17 -15.42 -9.44 11.35
N GLU A 18 -16.00 -9.00 10.23
CA GLU A 18 -16.17 -9.84 9.04
C GLU A 18 -14.83 -10.15 8.34
N LEU A 19 -13.84 -9.27 8.50
CA LEU A 19 -12.49 -9.43 7.94
C LEU A 19 -11.59 -10.36 8.78
N SER A 20 -11.98 -10.75 9.99
CA SER A 20 -11.21 -11.70 10.81
C SER A 20 -11.54 -13.14 10.43
N TRP A 21 -10.50 -13.93 10.18
CA TRP A 21 -10.61 -15.37 9.98
C TRP A 21 -10.43 -16.09 11.32
N GLU A 22 -11.26 -17.11 11.56
CA GLU A 22 -11.18 -18.01 12.71
C GLU A 22 -11.16 -19.47 12.21
N GLY A 23 -10.39 -20.33 12.87
CA GLY A 23 -10.27 -21.74 12.51
C GLY A 23 -9.13 -22.43 13.25
N SER A 24 -8.95 -23.72 12.99
CA SER A 24 -7.83 -24.48 13.57
C SER A 24 -6.52 -24.16 12.86
N PHE A 25 -5.39 -24.48 13.49
CA PHE A 25 -4.09 -24.35 12.83
C PHE A 25 -4.00 -25.18 11.53
N GLU A 26 -4.67 -26.33 11.47
CA GLU A 26 -4.69 -27.19 10.28
C GLU A 26 -5.47 -26.56 9.12
N ASP A 27 -6.59 -25.89 9.41
CA ASP A 27 -7.34 -25.10 8.43
C ASP A 27 -6.48 -23.95 7.87
N TYR A 28 -5.73 -23.28 8.74
CA TYR A 28 -4.78 -22.23 8.34
C TYR A 28 -3.70 -22.78 7.41
N LEU A 29 -3.10 -23.93 7.72
CA LEU A 29 -2.12 -24.57 6.85
C LEU A 29 -2.73 -24.97 5.49
N GLY A 30 -3.98 -25.42 5.47
CA GLY A 30 -4.74 -25.63 4.24
C GLY A 30 -4.87 -24.35 3.41
N LEU A 31 -5.20 -23.22 4.05
CA LEU A 31 -5.28 -21.92 3.39
C LEU A 31 -3.93 -21.48 2.83
N VAL A 32 -2.84 -21.63 3.59
CA VAL A 32 -1.49 -21.28 3.14
C VAL A 32 -1.07 -22.12 1.93
N ARG A 33 -1.39 -23.42 1.90
CA ARG A 33 -1.12 -24.30 0.75
C ARG A 33 -1.90 -23.87 -0.49
N LYS A 34 -3.18 -23.50 -0.34
CA LYS A 34 -4.04 -23.05 -1.43
C LYS A 34 -3.67 -21.66 -1.93
N THR A 35 -3.30 -20.76 -1.02
CA THR A 35 -3.03 -19.35 -1.31
C THR A 35 -1.86 -18.88 -0.44
N PRO A 36 -0.61 -19.13 -0.85
CA PRO A 36 0.58 -18.76 -0.07
C PRO A 36 0.65 -17.27 0.27
N GLN A 37 -0.01 -16.43 -0.53
CA GLN A 37 0.00 -14.97 -0.37
C GLN A 37 -0.63 -14.47 0.93
N VAL A 38 -1.42 -15.30 1.63
CA VAL A 38 -1.96 -14.95 2.96
C VAL A 38 -0.85 -14.70 3.99
N THR A 39 0.32 -15.32 3.80
CA THR A 39 1.49 -15.17 4.68
C THR A 39 2.27 -13.86 4.49
N ARG A 40 1.93 -13.09 3.45
CA ARG A 40 2.66 -11.85 3.12
C ARG A 40 2.42 -10.76 4.13
N ASN A 41 3.49 -10.04 4.47
CA ASN A 41 3.42 -8.89 5.37
C ASN A 41 2.75 -7.67 4.70
N ALA A 42 2.40 -6.66 5.50
CA ALA A 42 1.72 -5.46 5.02
C ALA A 42 2.53 -4.69 3.96
N TYR A 43 3.85 -4.56 4.12
CA TYR A 43 4.71 -3.88 3.16
C TYR A 43 4.74 -4.56 1.80
N GLN A 44 4.82 -5.89 1.78
CA GLN A 44 4.75 -6.69 0.56
C GLN A 44 3.43 -6.48 -0.17
N ARG A 45 2.30 -6.50 0.56
CA ARG A 45 0.96 -6.28 -0.04
C ARG A 45 0.83 -4.87 -0.60
N LEU A 46 1.27 -3.86 0.15
CA LEU A 46 1.18 -2.46 -0.26
C LEU A 46 2.08 -2.16 -1.46
N TYR A 47 3.33 -2.63 -1.42
CA TYR A 47 4.27 -2.42 -2.53
C TYR A 47 3.74 -3.03 -3.83
N ASP A 48 3.24 -4.26 -3.79
CA ASP A 48 2.66 -4.92 -4.96
C ASP A 48 1.36 -4.26 -5.43
N MET A 49 0.52 -3.77 -4.51
CA MET A 49 -0.69 -3.02 -4.86
C MET A 49 -0.37 -1.77 -5.68
N VAL A 50 0.67 -1.02 -5.29
CA VAL A 50 1.11 0.14 -6.07
C VAL A 50 1.63 -0.28 -7.44
N LEU A 51 2.43 -1.35 -7.50
CA LEU A 51 3.00 -1.85 -8.75
C LEU A 51 1.97 -2.46 -9.70
N SER A 52 0.86 -3.02 -9.20
CA SER A 52 -0.16 -3.66 -10.03
C SER A 52 -0.84 -2.70 -11.00
N HIS A 53 -0.79 -1.39 -10.72
CA HIS A 53 -1.30 -0.34 -11.59
C HIS A 53 -0.33 0.01 -12.74
N GLY A 54 0.90 -0.49 -12.67
CA GLY A 54 1.95 -0.28 -13.66
C GLY A 54 2.89 0.88 -13.32
N VAL A 55 4.02 0.88 -14.02
CA VAL A 55 5.12 1.81 -13.82
C VAL A 55 5.55 2.35 -15.18
N GLU A 56 5.90 3.63 -15.23
CA GLU A 56 6.41 4.31 -16.41
C GLU A 56 7.77 4.92 -16.11
N GLU A 57 8.76 4.64 -16.95
CA GLU A 57 10.08 5.27 -16.83
C GLU A 57 10.21 6.38 -17.87
N TYR A 58 10.68 7.54 -17.43
CA TYR A 58 10.90 8.69 -18.33
C TYR A 58 12.16 9.45 -17.93
N ILE A 59 12.66 10.29 -18.84
CA ILE A 59 13.82 11.15 -18.59
C ILE A 59 13.32 12.58 -18.41
N ASP A 60 13.67 13.17 -17.27
CA ASP A 60 13.50 14.60 -17.01
C ASP A 60 14.84 15.20 -16.61
N ASN A 61 15.26 16.27 -17.28
CA ASN A 61 16.52 16.96 -16.99
C ASN A 61 17.74 16.01 -16.87
N LYS A 62 17.83 15.03 -17.77
CA LYS A 62 18.85 13.94 -17.79
C LYS A 62 18.79 12.96 -16.62
N LYS A 63 17.78 13.04 -15.75
CA LYS A 63 17.53 12.08 -14.67
C LYS A 63 16.47 11.07 -15.12
N LYS A 64 16.76 9.79 -14.91
CA LYS A 64 15.77 8.73 -15.09
C LYS A 64 14.82 8.74 -13.89
N LEU A 65 13.54 9.01 -14.15
CA LEU A 65 12.49 9.02 -13.15
C LEU A 65 11.54 7.84 -13.38
N VAL A 66 10.96 7.38 -12.28
CA VAL A 66 10.00 6.27 -12.26
C VAL A 66 8.69 6.82 -11.74
N ARG A 67 7.66 6.76 -12.58
CA ARG A 67 6.29 7.14 -12.25
C ARG A 67 5.46 5.91 -11.96
N TYR A 68 4.85 5.88 -10.77
CA TYR A 68 3.94 4.80 -10.38
C TYR A 68 2.51 5.21 -10.72
N LYS A 69 1.85 4.47 -11.62
CA LYS A 69 0.53 4.83 -12.15
C LYS A 69 -0.58 4.84 -11.10
N PHE A 70 -0.41 4.08 -10.02
CA PHE A 70 -1.30 4.10 -8.85
C PHE A 70 -1.63 5.52 -8.39
N PHE A 71 -0.64 6.41 -8.32
CA PHE A 71 -0.84 7.79 -7.85
C PHE A 71 -1.45 8.72 -8.89
N ARG A 72 -1.69 8.28 -10.14
CA ARG A 72 -2.43 9.06 -11.13
C ARG A 72 -3.94 8.92 -10.99
N ASP A 73 -4.38 7.87 -10.30
CA ASP A 73 -5.79 7.60 -10.04
C ASP A 73 -6.65 7.58 -11.34
N ASP A 74 -6.08 7.10 -12.44
CA ASP A 74 -6.71 7.14 -13.77
C ASP A 74 -8.06 6.37 -13.79
N SER A 75 -8.19 5.33 -12.97
CA SER A 75 -9.43 4.54 -12.82
C SER A 75 -10.59 5.32 -12.23
N HIS A 76 -10.32 6.38 -11.46
CA HIS A 76 -11.34 7.24 -10.86
C HIS A 76 -11.32 8.65 -11.46
N GLY A 77 -10.76 8.80 -12.67
CA GLY A 77 -10.71 10.08 -13.38
C GLY A 77 -9.73 11.08 -12.76
N GLY A 78 -8.73 10.61 -12.02
CA GLY A 78 -7.71 11.45 -11.39
C GLY A 78 -8.18 12.24 -10.18
N ARG A 79 -9.25 11.78 -9.50
CA ARG A 79 -9.87 12.47 -8.37
C ARG A 79 -8.90 12.63 -7.20
N ASP A 80 -8.13 11.60 -6.91
CA ASP A 80 -7.16 11.53 -5.82
C ASP A 80 -5.71 11.51 -6.34
N ALA A 81 -5.50 12.03 -7.55
CA ALA A 81 -4.21 12.01 -8.22
C ALA A 81 -3.17 12.91 -7.51
N VAL A 82 -1.94 12.42 -7.41
CA VAL A 82 -0.80 13.14 -6.85
C VAL A 82 0.14 13.57 -7.97
N PHE A 83 0.32 14.88 -8.12
CA PHE A 83 1.12 15.47 -9.20
C PHE A 83 2.44 16.05 -8.70
N GLY A 84 3.48 16.02 -9.53
CA GLY A 84 4.76 16.70 -9.27
C GLY A 84 5.66 16.07 -8.20
N LEU A 85 5.22 14.98 -7.56
CA LEU A 85 5.95 14.32 -6.47
C LEU A 85 6.67 13.04 -6.89
N ASP A 86 6.99 12.86 -8.17
CA ASP A 86 7.63 11.63 -8.68
C ASP A 86 8.91 11.27 -7.86
N VAL A 87 9.78 12.24 -7.57
CA VAL A 87 11.01 11.99 -6.80
C VAL A 87 10.72 11.59 -5.33
N PRO A 88 9.89 12.32 -4.56
CA PRO A 88 9.45 11.87 -3.24
C PRO A 88 8.78 10.49 -3.24
N LEU A 89 7.89 10.23 -4.21
CA LEU A 89 7.19 8.96 -4.35
C LEU A 89 8.16 7.81 -4.65
N MET A 90 9.18 8.03 -5.48
CA MET A 90 10.28 7.06 -5.68
C MET A 90 11.00 6.73 -4.36
N ARG A 91 11.27 7.75 -3.52
CA ARG A 91 11.90 7.52 -2.20
C ARG A 91 10.99 6.71 -1.28
N LEU A 92 9.71 7.04 -1.23
CA LEU A 92 8.71 6.27 -0.48
C LEU A 92 8.65 4.82 -0.95
N MET A 93 8.57 4.61 -2.27
CA MET A 93 8.50 3.27 -2.85
C MET A 93 9.78 2.46 -2.62
N ASN A 94 10.95 3.10 -2.58
CA ASN A 94 12.19 2.42 -2.20
C ASN A 94 12.20 1.96 -0.73
N VAL A 95 11.60 2.75 0.16
CA VAL A 95 11.42 2.36 1.56
C VAL A 95 10.47 1.16 1.66
N LEU A 96 9.32 1.22 1.00
CA LEU A 96 8.34 0.13 0.97
C LEU A 96 8.94 -1.16 0.38
N LYS A 97 9.72 -1.04 -0.71
CA LYS A 97 10.44 -2.16 -1.30
C LYS A 97 11.41 -2.79 -0.31
N SER A 98 12.22 -1.99 0.37
CA SER A 98 13.21 -2.47 1.34
C SER A 98 12.54 -3.15 2.55
N ALA A 99 11.42 -2.59 3.03
CA ALA A 99 10.62 -3.17 4.10
C ALA A 99 9.93 -4.48 3.66
N ALA A 100 9.45 -4.56 2.42
CA ALA A 100 8.87 -5.77 1.85
C ALA A 100 9.87 -6.92 1.75
N GLN A 101 11.17 -6.62 1.62
CA GLN A 101 12.28 -7.57 1.61
C GLN A 101 12.86 -7.88 3.01
N GLY A 102 12.40 -7.19 4.05
CA GLY A 102 12.84 -7.43 5.44
C GLY A 102 14.24 -6.91 5.76
N TYR A 103 14.70 -5.84 5.09
CA TYR A 103 16.02 -5.26 5.33
C TYR A 103 16.10 -4.34 6.56
N GLY A 104 15.16 -4.44 7.49
CA GLY A 104 15.12 -3.62 8.72
C GLY A 104 14.50 -2.23 8.53
N THR A 105 14.02 -1.90 7.32
CA THR A 105 13.36 -0.61 7.07
C THR A 105 11.93 -0.60 7.63
N GLU A 106 11.31 -1.77 7.75
CA GLU A 106 10.00 -1.99 8.38
C GLU A 106 9.95 -1.59 9.85
N ARG A 107 11.11 -1.40 10.49
CA ARG A 107 11.23 -0.98 11.90
C ARG A 107 11.54 0.50 12.08
N ARG A 108 11.56 1.27 10.98
CA ARG A 108 11.93 2.69 10.99
C ARG A 108 10.72 3.59 10.78
N ILE A 109 10.74 4.75 11.43
CA ILE A 109 9.75 5.80 11.19
C ILE A 109 10.12 6.54 9.91
N ILE A 110 9.14 6.72 9.02
CA ILE A 110 9.25 7.53 7.82
C ILE A 110 8.63 8.88 8.13
N LEU A 111 9.40 9.96 8.01
CA LEU A 111 8.88 11.31 8.10
C LEU A 111 8.63 11.84 6.68
N LEU A 112 7.36 12.02 6.34
CA LEU A 112 6.93 12.71 5.13
C LEU A 112 6.63 14.15 5.53
N HIS A 113 7.60 15.03 5.35
CA HIS A 113 7.43 16.47 5.59
C HIS A 113 7.42 17.21 4.25
N GLY A 114 6.61 18.26 4.17
CA GLY A 114 6.42 19.13 3.01
C GLY A 114 6.01 20.51 3.46
#